data_AF-A0A2I1GL44-F1
#
_entry.id   AF-A0A2I1GL44-F1
#
_cell.length_a   1.000
_cell.length_b   1.000
_cell.length_c   1.000
_cell.angle_alpha   90.00
_cell.angle_beta   90.00
_cell.angle_gamma   90.00
#
_symmetry.space_group_name_H-M   'P 1'
#
loop_
_entity.id
_entity.type
_entity.pdbx_description
1 polymer ?
#
loop_
_entity_poly.entity_id
_entity_poly.type
_entity_poly.pdbx_seq_one_letter_code
_entity_poly.pdbx_strand_id
1 'polypeptide(L)'
;MKIQRLIEEIPTIEQLKKSSFDIYHDFKCVFCKKKKEDFNHHVWSCRYNRKRMKQIISRTIKKFVSLLEEFNIMITNEQILTINNLDIFKQKFNTNNFNFIDLIKGIIPVQIYNLTLEILGTNQVNKAKEIGINLLQYVFKETKEHIWQPRCEELKKIEKIYGITKEDKKKPDSVFLKEK
;
A
#
# COMPACT_ATOMS: atom_id res chain seq x y z
N MET A 1 -3.40 4.52 -10.92
CA MET A 1 -3.15 4.01 -9.56
C MET A 1 -1.69 3.71 -9.24
N LYS A 2 -0.89 3.02 -10.09
CA LYS A 2 0.52 2.69 -9.74
C LYS A 2 1.37 3.95 -9.48
N ILE A 3 1.38 4.90 -10.42
CA ILE A 3 2.08 6.20 -10.26
C ILE A 3 1.57 6.96 -9.04
N GLN A 4 0.24 7.07 -8.87
CA GLN A 4 -0.37 7.75 -7.73
C GLN A 4 0.04 7.16 -6.37
N ARG A 5 0.37 5.86 -6.29
CA ARG A 5 0.88 5.26 -5.05
C ARG A 5 2.32 5.68 -4.78
N LEU A 6 3.15 5.74 -5.82
CA LEU A 6 4.55 6.17 -5.71
C LEU A 6 4.67 7.61 -5.22
N ILE A 7 3.84 8.51 -5.77
CA ILE A 7 3.79 9.93 -5.37
C ILE A 7 2.83 10.19 -4.21
N GLU A 8 2.21 9.14 -3.64
CA GLU A 8 1.34 9.21 -2.46
C GLU A 8 0.01 9.98 -2.64
N GLU A 9 -0.36 10.30 -3.88
CA GLU A 9 -1.53 11.10 -4.28
C GLU A 9 -2.77 10.25 -4.64
N ILE A 10 -2.95 9.09 -3.98
CA ILE A 10 -4.26 8.39 -4.07
C ILE A 10 -5.30 9.16 -3.23
N PRO A 11 -6.61 9.09 -3.55
CA PRO A 11 -7.64 9.91 -2.92
C PRO A 11 -8.00 9.44 -1.50
N THR A 12 -7.04 9.52 -0.58
CA THR A 12 -7.22 9.43 0.88
C THR A 12 -8.06 10.61 1.37
N ILE A 13 -8.56 10.59 2.60
CA ILE A 13 -9.35 11.73 3.11
C ILE A 13 -8.51 13.00 3.15
N GLU A 14 -7.27 12.93 3.60
CA GLU A 14 -6.39 14.10 3.62
C GLU A 14 -6.07 14.61 2.20
N GLN A 15 -6.03 13.72 1.20
CA GLN A 15 -5.90 14.12 -0.20
C GLN A 15 -7.17 14.79 -0.73
N LEU A 16 -8.35 14.26 -0.41
CA LEU A 16 -9.64 14.83 -0.84
C LEU A 16 -9.89 16.21 -0.24
N LYS A 17 -9.38 16.48 0.98
CA LYS A 17 -9.42 17.82 1.59
C LYS A 17 -8.66 18.87 0.79
N LYS A 18 -7.65 18.50 0.00
CA LYS A 18 -6.92 19.46 -0.84
C LYS A 18 -7.75 19.98 -2.01
N SER A 19 -8.71 19.17 -2.49
CA SER A 19 -9.54 19.51 -3.66
C SER A 19 -10.98 19.89 -3.32
N SER A 20 -11.45 19.53 -2.12
CA SER A 20 -12.82 19.76 -1.66
C SER A 20 -12.85 19.86 -0.13
N PHE A 21 -12.13 20.83 0.41
CA PHE A 21 -12.02 21.09 1.85
C PHE A 21 -13.40 21.27 2.50
N ASP A 22 -14.30 22.03 1.88
CA ASP A 22 -15.60 22.34 2.46
C ASP A 22 -16.44 21.07 2.71
N ILE A 23 -16.22 20.03 1.89
CA ILE A 23 -16.91 18.75 2.01
C ILE A 23 -16.26 17.85 3.06
N TYR A 24 -14.92 17.76 3.06
CA TYR A 24 -14.21 16.71 3.80
C TYR A 24 -13.46 17.21 5.04
N HIS A 25 -13.46 18.50 5.38
CA HIS A 25 -12.66 19.08 6.47
C HIS A 25 -12.81 18.30 7.81
N ASP A 26 -14.04 17.94 8.16
CA ASP A 26 -14.37 17.18 9.38
C ASP A 26 -14.16 15.67 9.25
N PHE A 27 -13.91 15.18 8.04
CA PHE A 27 -13.74 13.75 7.81
C PHE A 27 -12.42 13.27 8.40
N LYS A 28 -12.52 12.11 9.05
CA LYS A 28 -11.40 11.30 9.55
C LYS A 28 -11.40 9.99 8.78
N CYS A 29 -10.57 9.04 9.21
CA CYS A 29 -10.53 7.71 8.61
C CYS A 29 -11.90 7.08 8.41
N VAL A 30 -12.11 6.57 7.20
CA VAL A 30 -13.35 5.95 6.74
C VAL A 30 -13.79 4.83 7.67
N PHE A 31 -12.84 4.06 8.23
CA PHE A 31 -13.16 2.95 9.13
C PHE A 31 -13.09 3.32 10.62
N CYS A 32 -11.99 3.91 11.09
CA CYS A 32 -11.84 4.09 12.53
C CYS A 32 -12.47 5.38 13.07
N LYS A 33 -12.78 6.35 12.20
CA LYS A 33 -13.36 7.67 12.55
C LYS A 33 -12.56 8.49 13.58
N LYS A 34 -11.33 8.08 13.91
CA LYS A 34 -10.54 8.64 15.02
C LYS A 34 -9.34 9.45 14.57
N LYS A 35 -8.58 8.95 13.59
CA LYS A 35 -7.35 9.57 13.10
C LYS A 35 -7.51 10.13 11.70
N LYS A 36 -6.65 11.09 11.33
CA LYS A 36 -6.48 11.54 9.95
C LYS A 36 -6.14 10.35 9.07
N GLU A 37 -6.71 10.30 7.88
CA GLU A 37 -6.45 9.23 6.92
C GLU A 37 -5.53 9.74 5.82
N ASP A 38 -4.24 9.61 6.09
CA ASP A 38 -3.14 9.84 5.16
C ASP A 38 -2.70 8.54 4.47
N PHE A 39 -1.87 8.69 3.44
CA PHE A 39 -1.28 7.57 2.72
C PHE A 39 -0.18 6.87 3.54
N ASN A 40 0.77 7.64 4.09
CA ASN A 40 2.03 7.11 4.64
C ASN A 40 1.88 6.28 5.90
N HIS A 41 0.76 6.42 6.61
CA HIS A 41 0.58 5.74 7.86
C HIS A 41 -0.81 5.14 7.91
N HIS A 42 -1.86 5.95 7.91
CA HIS A 42 -3.12 5.51 8.50
C HIS A 42 -3.98 4.63 7.59
N VAL A 43 -4.07 4.90 6.28
CA VAL A 43 -4.96 4.12 5.39
C VAL A 43 -4.61 2.62 5.39
N TRP A 44 -3.32 2.29 5.44
CA TRP A 44 -2.81 0.92 5.42
C TRP A 44 -2.69 0.31 6.82
N SER A 45 -2.31 1.10 7.83
CA SER A 45 -2.05 0.63 9.19
C SER A 45 -3.21 0.82 10.18
N CYS A 46 -4.36 1.33 9.71
CA CYS A 46 -5.57 1.49 10.52
C CYS A 46 -5.88 0.22 11.33
N ARG A 47 -6.34 0.37 12.57
CA ARG A 47 -6.67 -0.75 13.46
C ARG A 47 -7.62 -1.75 12.79
N TYR A 48 -8.55 -1.26 11.97
CA TYR A 48 -9.47 -2.07 11.18
C TYR A 48 -8.75 -2.97 10.15
N ASN A 49 -7.68 -2.47 9.52
CA ASN A 49 -6.93 -3.17 8.49
C ASN A 49 -5.78 -4.03 9.03
N ARG A 50 -5.45 -3.94 10.33
CA ARG A 50 -4.27 -4.60 10.92
C ARG A 50 -4.21 -6.11 10.66
N LYS A 51 -5.33 -6.83 10.81
CA LYS A 51 -5.40 -8.28 10.55
C LYS A 51 -5.22 -8.58 9.05
N ARG A 52 -5.88 -7.80 8.18
CA ARG A 52 -5.76 -7.94 6.72
C ARG A 52 -4.33 -7.67 6.26
N MET A 53 -3.69 -6.63 6.78
CA MET A 53 -2.29 -6.32 6.46
C MET A 53 -1.35 -7.46 6.86
N LYS A 54 -1.54 -8.04 8.06
CA LYS A 54 -0.76 -9.22 8.48
C LYS A 54 -0.93 -10.40 7.51
N GLN A 55 -2.15 -10.63 7.03
CA GLN A 55 -2.43 -11.67 6.05
C GLN A 55 -1.79 -11.37 4.69
N ILE A 56 -1.90 -10.13 4.22
CA ILE A 56 -1.28 -9.69 2.96
C ILE A 56 0.23 -9.91 3.01
N ILE A 57 0.91 -9.44 4.07
CA ILE A 57 2.36 -9.64 4.24
C ILE A 57 2.71 -11.14 4.19
N SER A 58 1.99 -11.98 4.94
CA SER A 58 2.23 -13.43 4.96
C SER A 58 2.05 -14.07 3.58
N ARG A 59 1.02 -13.67 2.83
CA ARG A 59 0.81 -14.14 1.46
C ARG A 59 1.87 -13.61 0.49
N THR A 60 2.33 -12.37 0.67
CA THR A 60 3.41 -11.79 -0.13
C THR A 60 4.72 -12.56 0.06
N ILE A 61 5.07 -12.93 1.30
CA ILE A 61 6.23 -13.79 1.58
C ILE A 61 6.07 -15.14 0.85
N LYS A 62 4.91 -15.79 0.98
CA LYS A 62 4.64 -17.07 0.28
C LYS A 62 4.74 -16.93 -1.23
N LYS A 63 4.22 -15.85 -1.81
CA LYS A 63 4.35 -15.59 -3.25
C LYS A 63 5.80 -15.32 -3.65
N PHE A 64 6.58 -14.64 -2.81
CA PHE A 64 7.99 -14.42 -3.09
C PHE A 64 8.77 -15.75 -3.13
N VAL A 65 8.54 -16.64 -2.16
CA VAL A 65 9.11 -17.99 -2.17
C VAL A 65 8.67 -18.76 -3.41
N SER A 66 7.38 -18.77 -3.75
CA SER A 66 6.91 -19.48 -4.94
C SER A 66 7.55 -18.95 -6.24
N LEU A 67 7.75 -17.64 -6.35
CA LEU A 67 8.39 -17.03 -7.52
C LEU A 67 9.87 -17.44 -7.65
N LEU A 68 10.56 -17.71 -6.53
CA LEU A 68 11.92 -18.22 -6.56
C LEU A 68 11.94 -19.71 -6.96
N GLU A 69 11.00 -20.50 -6.46
CA GLU A 69 10.86 -21.93 -6.77
C GLU A 69 10.45 -22.20 -8.23
N GLU A 70 9.72 -21.27 -8.87
CA GLU A 70 9.37 -21.31 -10.30
C GLU A 70 10.61 -21.42 -11.22
N PHE A 71 11.81 -21.11 -10.72
CA PHE A 71 13.08 -21.26 -11.44
C PHE A 71 13.85 -22.55 -11.11
N ASN A 72 13.16 -23.60 -10.65
CA ASN A 72 13.72 -24.92 -10.29
C ASN A 72 14.74 -24.86 -9.14
N ILE A 73 14.62 -23.89 -8.24
CA ILE A 73 15.47 -23.75 -7.06
C ILE A 73 14.70 -24.28 -5.86
N MET A 74 15.28 -25.26 -5.16
CA MET A 74 14.76 -25.66 -3.85
C MET A 74 15.19 -24.64 -2.80
N ILE A 75 14.22 -23.89 -2.27
CA ILE A 75 14.49 -22.91 -1.22
C ILE A 75 14.63 -23.65 0.11
N THR A 76 15.76 -23.45 0.77
CA THR A 76 16.05 -24.06 2.07
C THR A 76 15.25 -23.39 3.19
N ASN A 77 15.04 -24.10 4.30
CA ASN A 77 14.39 -23.53 5.50
C ASN A 77 15.15 -22.30 6.03
N GLU A 78 16.48 -22.29 5.92
CA GLU A 78 17.32 -21.14 6.31
C GLU A 78 17.01 -19.91 5.44
N GLN A 79 16.93 -20.08 4.12
CA GLN A 79 16.55 -19.00 3.20
C GLN A 79 15.14 -18.49 3.49
N ILE A 80 14.18 -19.38 3.79
CA ILE A 80 12.82 -18.98 4.19
C ILE A 80 12.87 -18.15 5.49
N LEU A 81 13.66 -18.54 6.49
CA LEU A 81 13.83 -17.78 7.72
C LEU A 81 14.42 -16.39 7.45
N THR A 82 15.45 -16.31 6.60
CA THR A 82 16.06 -15.04 6.16
C THR A 82 15.03 -14.13 5.49
N ILE A 83 14.21 -14.66 4.56
CA ILE A 83 13.13 -13.90 3.92
C ILE A 83 12.13 -13.38 4.94
N ASN A 84 11.67 -14.22 5.88
CA ASN A 84 10.70 -13.82 6.91
C ASN A 84 11.24 -12.73 7.84
N ASN A 85 12.56 -12.68 8.05
CA ASN A 85 13.22 -11.73 8.94
C ASN A 85 13.52 -10.37 8.31
N LEU A 86 13.31 -10.22 6.99
CA LEU A 86 13.50 -8.94 6.31
C LEU A 86 12.61 -7.84 6.91
N ASP A 87 13.21 -6.68 7.19
CA ASP A 87 12.52 -5.53 7.79
C ASP A 87 11.28 -5.08 6.99
N ILE A 88 11.33 -5.22 5.67
CA ILE A 88 10.23 -4.87 4.77
C ILE A 88 8.94 -5.63 5.06
N PHE A 89 9.04 -6.82 5.65
CA PHE A 89 7.89 -7.65 6.01
C PHE A 89 7.51 -7.55 7.50
N LYS A 90 8.22 -6.74 8.28
CA LYS A 90 7.85 -6.51 9.68
C LYS A 90 6.62 -5.61 9.76
N GLN A 91 5.71 -5.94 10.69
CA GLN A 91 4.48 -5.17 10.89
C GLN A 91 4.71 -3.82 11.61
N LYS A 92 5.82 -3.69 12.35
CA LYS A 92 6.10 -2.49 13.12
C LYS A 92 6.67 -1.41 12.20
N PHE A 93 6.02 -0.25 12.17
CA PHE A 93 6.56 0.92 11.50
C PHE A 93 7.83 1.38 12.21
N ASN A 94 8.92 1.42 11.45
CA ASN A 94 10.15 2.13 11.77
C ASN A 94 10.38 3.14 10.65
N THR A 95 10.57 4.40 10.98
CA THR A 95 10.81 5.47 9.99
C THR A 95 12.21 5.40 9.38
N ASN A 96 13.13 4.69 10.03
CA ASN A 96 14.53 4.63 9.61
C ASN A 96 14.82 3.50 8.62
N ASN A 97 13.88 2.56 8.45
CA ASN A 97 14.04 1.39 7.58
C ASN A 97 12.86 1.31 6.61
N PHE A 98 13.11 0.74 5.42
CA PHE A 98 12.03 0.38 4.50
C PHE A 98 11.04 -0.58 5.18
N ASN A 99 9.76 -0.33 4.98
CA ASN A 99 8.66 -1.11 5.51
C ASN A 99 7.65 -1.48 4.42
N PHE A 100 6.66 -2.30 4.75
CA PHE A 100 5.74 -2.83 3.74
C PHE A 100 5.00 -1.75 2.93
N ILE A 101 4.80 -0.53 3.45
CA ILE A 101 4.21 0.58 2.67
C ILE A 101 5.11 0.96 1.50
N ASP A 102 6.42 0.82 1.59
CA ASP A 102 7.32 1.14 0.47
C ASP A 102 7.11 0.16 -0.70
N LEU A 103 6.81 -1.12 -0.43
CA LEU A 103 6.34 -2.04 -1.46
C LEU A 103 4.99 -1.62 -2.05
N ILE A 104 4.09 -1.06 -1.22
CA ILE A 104 2.79 -0.52 -1.67
C ILE A 104 2.98 0.72 -2.56
N LYS A 105 4.03 1.53 -2.32
CA LYS A 105 4.46 2.64 -3.18
C LYS A 105 5.04 2.15 -4.52
N GLY A 106 5.51 0.90 -4.56
CA GLY A 106 6.18 0.33 -5.73
C GLY A 106 7.71 0.35 -5.65
N ILE A 107 8.26 0.58 -4.46
CA ILE A 107 9.70 0.61 -4.22
C ILE A 107 10.13 -0.79 -3.75
N ILE A 108 11.10 -1.38 -4.43
CA ILE A 108 11.72 -2.64 -4.02
C ILE A 108 13.04 -2.30 -3.30
N PRO A 109 13.19 -2.65 -2.01
CA PRO A 109 14.45 -2.48 -1.31
C PRO A 109 15.56 -3.30 -1.96
N VAL A 110 16.77 -2.75 -1.97
CA VAL A 110 17.96 -3.43 -2.50
C VAL A 110 18.21 -4.77 -1.80
N GLN A 111 17.81 -4.91 -0.53
CA GLN A 111 17.93 -6.17 0.21
C GLN A 111 17.12 -7.31 -0.43
N ILE A 112 15.92 -7.04 -0.94
CA ILE A 112 15.13 -8.07 -1.66
C ILE A 112 15.84 -8.46 -2.96
N TYR A 113 16.34 -7.46 -3.69
CA TYR A 113 17.03 -7.70 -4.95
C TYR A 113 18.33 -8.51 -4.78
N ASN A 114 19.17 -8.13 -3.81
CA ASN A 114 20.42 -8.81 -3.51
C ASN A 114 20.18 -10.24 -3.03
N LEU A 115 19.21 -10.45 -2.13
CA LEU A 115 18.84 -11.80 -1.68
C LEU A 115 18.31 -12.65 -2.85
N THR A 116 17.53 -12.05 -3.74
CA THR A 116 17.06 -12.75 -4.94
C THR A 116 18.25 -13.19 -5.80
N LEU A 117 19.23 -12.32 -6.05
CA LEU A 117 20.43 -12.68 -6.81
C LEU A 117 21.31 -13.71 -6.11
N GLU A 118 21.42 -13.66 -4.79
CA GLU A 118 22.15 -14.65 -4.00
C GLU A 118 21.53 -16.04 -4.18
N ILE A 119 20.19 -16.12 -4.15
CA ILE A 119 19.45 -17.37 -4.32
C ILE A 119 19.50 -17.88 -5.78
N LEU A 120 19.31 -16.99 -6.75
CA LEU A 120 19.27 -17.36 -8.17
C LEU A 120 20.67 -17.58 -8.79
N GLY A 121 21.71 -16.98 -8.21
CA GLY A 121 23.01 -16.78 -8.84
C GLY A 121 23.18 -15.36 -9.40
N THR A 122 24.36 -14.77 -9.17
CA THR A 122 24.66 -13.34 -9.44
C THR A 122 24.52 -12.93 -10.91
N ASN A 123 24.57 -13.87 -11.85
CA ASN A 123 24.37 -13.63 -13.27
C ASN A 123 22.90 -13.56 -13.70
N GLN A 124 21.93 -13.92 -12.84
CA GLN A 124 20.50 -14.00 -13.17
C GLN A 124 19.76 -12.67 -13.02
N VAL A 125 20.38 -11.56 -13.42
CA VAL A 125 19.87 -10.18 -13.24
C VAL A 125 18.46 -9.98 -13.82
N ASN A 126 18.19 -10.53 -15.02
CA ASN A 126 16.88 -10.37 -15.65
C ASN A 126 15.77 -11.11 -14.90
N LYS A 127 16.07 -12.32 -14.40
CA LYS A 127 15.12 -13.10 -13.58
C LYS A 127 14.86 -12.42 -12.25
N ALA A 128 15.88 -11.88 -11.60
CA ALA A 128 15.73 -11.12 -10.36
C ALA A 128 14.81 -9.90 -10.54
N LYS A 129 14.96 -9.17 -11.66
CA LYS A 129 14.06 -8.07 -12.02
C LYS A 129 12.63 -8.55 -12.25
N GLU A 130 12.45 -9.66 -12.97
CA GLU A 130 11.14 -10.26 -13.23
C GLU A 130 10.42 -10.65 -11.94
N ILE A 131 11.11 -11.33 -11.02
CA ILE A 131 10.58 -11.67 -9.69
C ILE A 131 10.16 -10.41 -8.94
N GLY A 132 11.00 -9.38 -8.94
CA GLY A 132 10.68 -8.09 -8.31
C GLY A 132 9.40 -7.47 -8.88
N ILE A 133 9.26 -7.45 -10.20
CA ILE A 133 8.07 -6.92 -10.90
C ILE A 133 6.83 -7.74 -10.51
N ASN A 134 6.91 -9.07 -10.57
CA ASN A 134 5.80 -9.96 -10.25
C ASN A 134 5.38 -9.84 -8.77
N LEU A 135 6.35 -9.68 -7.87
CA LEU A 135 6.09 -9.45 -6.46
C LEU A 135 5.35 -8.12 -6.22
N LEU A 136 5.79 -7.02 -6.86
CA LEU A 136 5.09 -5.73 -6.75
C LEU A 136 3.67 -5.79 -7.32
N GLN A 137 3.48 -6.46 -8.47
CA GLN A 137 2.15 -6.65 -9.04
C GLN A 137 1.23 -7.39 -8.07
N TYR A 138 1.76 -8.42 -7.39
CA TYR A 138 1.03 -9.15 -6.37
C TYR A 138 0.66 -8.26 -5.17
N VAL A 139 1.60 -7.48 -4.63
CA VAL A 139 1.34 -6.53 -3.54
C VAL A 139 0.26 -5.52 -3.93
N PHE A 140 0.32 -4.98 -5.15
CA PHE A 140 -0.70 -4.04 -5.64
C PHE A 140 -2.08 -4.68 -5.72
N LYS A 141 -2.17 -5.92 -6.19
CA LYS A 141 -3.43 -6.67 -6.25
C LYS A 141 -4.01 -6.88 -4.84
N GLU A 142 -3.24 -7.50 -3.94
CA GLU A 142 -3.71 -7.83 -2.59
C GLU A 142 -4.14 -6.58 -1.80
N THR A 143 -3.36 -5.50 -1.86
CA THR A 143 -3.70 -4.26 -1.14
C THR A 143 -4.84 -3.50 -1.80
N LYS A 144 -5.01 -3.60 -3.12
CA LYS A 144 -6.18 -3.04 -3.81
C LYS A 144 -7.44 -3.77 -3.38
N GLU A 145 -7.43 -5.09 -3.46
CA GLU A 145 -8.59 -5.94 -3.22
C GLU A 145 -9.04 -5.94 -1.75
N HIS A 146 -8.10 -6.06 -0.82
CA HIS A 146 -8.44 -6.29 0.59
C HIS A 146 -8.44 -5.04 1.47
N ILE A 147 -7.89 -3.92 0.99
CA ILE A 147 -7.85 -2.67 1.78
C ILE A 147 -8.46 -1.51 0.99
N TRP A 148 -7.92 -1.20 -0.19
CA TRP A 148 -8.29 0.03 -0.88
C TRP A 148 -9.71 0.01 -1.43
N GLN A 149 -10.13 -1.07 -2.08
CA GLN A 149 -11.47 -1.20 -2.62
C GLN A 149 -12.56 -1.21 -1.52
N PRO A 150 -12.43 -2.00 -0.44
CA PRO A 150 -13.36 -1.90 0.70
C PRO A 150 -13.44 -0.49 1.28
N ARG A 151 -12.31 0.22 1.37
CA ARG A 151 -12.29 1.63 1.79
C ARG A 151 -13.09 2.51 0.85
N CYS A 152 -12.91 2.36 -0.47
CA CYS A 152 -13.65 3.15 -1.47
C CYS A 152 -15.15 2.88 -1.42
N GLU A 153 -15.55 1.63 -1.22
CA GLU A 153 -16.96 1.24 -1.06
C GLU A 153 -17.57 1.87 0.20
N GLU A 154 -16.83 1.85 1.30
CA GLU A 154 -17.28 2.45 2.56
C GLU A 154 -17.38 3.98 2.47
N LEU A 155 -16.40 4.64 1.82
CA LEU A 155 -16.47 6.09 1.57
C LEU A 155 -17.72 6.46 0.76
N LYS A 156 -18.04 5.70 -0.30
CA LYS A 156 -19.26 5.94 -1.10
C LYS A 156 -20.54 5.84 -0.26
N LYS A 157 -20.61 4.92 0.71
CA LYS A 157 -21.76 4.80 1.61
C LYS A 157 -21.87 6.01 2.52
N ILE A 158 -20.75 6.45 3.10
CA ILE A 158 -20.71 7.65 3.96
C ILE A 158 -21.13 8.87 3.16
N GLU A 159 -20.57 9.08 1.97
CA GLU A 159 -20.94 10.20 1.11
C GLU A 159 -22.44 10.21 0.80
N LYS A 160 -23.02 9.05 0.51
CA LYS A 160 -24.48 8.92 0.31
C LYS A 160 -25.29 9.29 1.55
N ILE A 161 -24.84 8.91 2.74
CA ILE A 161 -25.50 9.27 4.02
C ILE A 161 -25.44 10.77 4.26
N TYR A 162 -24.33 11.41 3.92
CA TYR A 162 -24.13 12.87 4.03
C TYR A 162 -24.77 13.65 2.88
N GLY A 163 -25.43 12.99 1.92
CA GLY A 163 -26.03 13.64 0.76
C GLY A 163 -25.01 14.25 -0.21
N ILE A 164 -23.74 13.85 -0.15
CA ILE A 164 -22.68 14.38 -1.00
C ILE A 164 -22.82 13.81 -2.42
N THR A 165 -23.07 14.69 -3.40
CA THR A 165 -23.22 14.33 -4.81
C THR A 165 -21.90 14.44 -5.58
N LYS A 166 -21.90 14.07 -6.86
CA LYS A 166 -20.72 14.26 -7.73
C LYS A 166 -20.55 15.73 -8.10
N GLU A 167 -21.66 16.45 -8.19
CA GLU A 167 -21.75 17.87 -8.51
C GLU A 167 -21.13 18.69 -7.38
N ASP A 168 -21.36 18.32 -6.13
CA ASP A 168 -20.75 18.99 -4.98
C ASP A 168 -19.23 18.95 -5.03
N LYS A 169 -18.65 17.81 -5.40
CA LYS A 169 -17.18 17.62 -5.50
C LYS A 169 -16.52 18.40 -6.63
N LYS A 170 -17.30 19.00 -7.53
CA LYS A 170 -16.81 19.85 -8.62
C LYS A 170 -16.86 21.34 -8.28
N LYS A 171 -17.53 21.72 -7.17
CA LYS A 171 -17.63 23.11 -6.76
C LYS A 171 -16.26 23.58 -6.24
N PRO A 172 -15.83 24.81 -6.57
CA PRO A 172 -14.64 25.40 -5.99
C PRO A 172 -14.86 25.57 -4.47
N ASP A 173 -13.84 25.26 -3.67
CA ASP A 173 -13.92 25.48 -2.23
C ASP A 173 -14.05 26.99 -1.93
N SER A 174 -14.87 27.30 -0.93
CA SER A 174 -15.13 28.66 -0.45
C SER A 174 -13.85 29.38 -0.03
N VAL A 175 -12.82 28.64 0.40
CA VAL A 175 -11.50 29.17 0.74
C VAL A 175 -10.87 29.91 -0.46
N PHE A 176 -11.01 29.40 -1.68
CA PHE A 176 -10.48 30.03 -2.90
C PHE A 176 -11.37 31.14 -3.47
N LEU A 177 -12.61 31.27 -2.96
CA LEU A 177 -13.53 32.35 -3.34
C LEU A 177 -13.37 33.60 -2.46
N LYS A 178 -12.76 33.48 -1.27
CA LYS A 178 -12.52 34.60 -0.35
C LYS A 178 -11.26 35.42 -0.68
N GLU A 179 -10.41 34.94 -1.58
CA GLU A 179 -9.16 35.61 -2.01
C GLU A 179 -9.33 36.47 -3.28
N LYS A 180 -10.57 36.83 -3.64
CA LYS A 180 -10.91 37.77 -4.72
C LYS A 180 -11.75 38.92 -4.18
#